data_AF-A0A1B6MEN1-F1
#
_entry.id   AF-A0A1B6MEN1-F1
#
_cell.length_a   1.000
_cell.length_b   1.000
_cell.length_c   1.000
_cell.angle_alpha   90.00
_cell.angle_beta   90.00
_cell.angle_gamma   90.00
#
_symmetry.space_group_name_H-M   'P 1'
#
loop_
_entity.id
_entity.type
_entity.pdbx_description
1 polymer ?
#
loop_
_entity_poly.entity_id
_entity_poly.type
_entity_poly.pdbx_seq_one_letter_code
_entity_poly.pdbx_strand_id
1 'polypeptide(L)'
;NNLDFEKAKSSYLYLRFPFLEFKAMCGDHPPEGTPDNIKKVRELASPRLIKSHLPLELLPKQIWTKKPKVIYVFRNPKDAAVSYYHHTKIWHNYVGPLELFFEGYIQGKGPPLCCQTDC
;
A
#
# COMPACT_ATOMS: atom_id res chain seq x y z
N ASN A 1 -4.93 21.30 2.77
CA ASN A 1 -3.66 22.04 2.57
C ASN A 1 -3.82 23.32 1.76
N ASN A 2 -5.03 23.85 1.49
CA ASN A 2 -5.24 25.08 0.68
C ASN A 2 -4.41 25.15 -0.62
N LEU A 3 -4.19 24.00 -1.29
CA LEU A 3 -3.34 23.88 -2.48
C LEU A 3 -1.90 24.42 -2.29
N ASP A 4 -1.34 24.30 -1.08
CA ASP A 4 0.04 24.68 -0.77
C ASP A 4 1.04 23.72 -1.43
N PHE A 5 1.47 24.08 -2.64
CA PHE A 5 2.41 23.31 -3.46
C PHE A 5 3.84 23.36 -2.92
N GLU A 6 4.23 24.44 -2.24
CA GLU A 6 5.59 24.58 -1.70
C GLU A 6 5.82 23.62 -0.54
N LYS A 7 4.84 23.53 0.38
CA LYS A 7 4.87 22.50 1.44
C LYS A 7 4.77 21.08 0.88
N ALA A 8 4.07 20.90 -0.23
CA ALA A 8 3.97 19.60 -0.88
C ALA A 8 5.32 19.14 -1.47
N LYS A 9 6.12 20.08 -1.99
CA LYS A 9 7.47 19.81 -2.50
C LYS A 9 8.49 19.60 -1.38
N SER A 10 8.32 20.30 -0.24
CA SER A 10 9.27 20.22 0.88
C SER A 10 9.18 18.95 1.72
N SER A 11 8.18 18.09 1.49
CA SER A 11 7.97 16.87 2.27
C SER A 11 7.55 15.67 1.43
N TYR A 12 8.19 14.53 1.69
CA TYR A 12 7.89 13.28 1.00
C TYR A 12 6.44 12.84 1.20
N LEU A 13 5.89 12.20 0.16
CA LEU A 13 4.49 11.77 0.13
C LEU A 13 4.14 10.85 1.30
N TYR A 14 4.98 9.88 1.62
CA TYR A 14 4.73 8.89 2.68
C TYR A 14 4.70 9.48 4.09
N LEU A 15 5.30 10.67 4.30
CA LEU A 15 5.23 11.39 5.57
C LEU A 15 3.91 12.15 5.73
N ARG A 16 3.35 12.64 4.61
CA ARG A 16 2.09 13.38 4.56
C ARG A 16 0.86 12.48 4.48
N PHE A 17 1.01 11.33 3.83
CA PHE A 17 -0.01 10.31 3.63
C PHE A 17 0.54 8.95 4.07
N PRO A 18 0.62 8.69 5.39
CA PRO A 18 1.14 7.42 5.87
C PRO A 18 0.36 6.25 5.30
N PHE A 19 1.09 5.23 4.85
CA PHE A 19 0.53 4.00 4.34
C PHE A 19 0.32 3.03 5.50
N LEU A 20 -0.94 2.85 5.92
CA LEU A 20 -1.29 2.33 7.25
C LEU A 20 -0.65 0.96 7.58
N GLU A 21 -0.73 0.02 6.64
CA GLU A 21 -0.30 -1.37 6.80
C GLU A 21 1.16 -1.65 6.39
N PHE A 22 1.95 -0.61 6.06
CA PHE A 22 3.30 -0.80 5.51
C PHE A 22 4.19 -1.69 6.37
N LYS A 23 4.20 -1.48 7.70
CA LYS A 23 5.02 -2.29 8.61
C LYS A 23 4.61 -3.76 8.62
N ALA A 24 3.31 -4.05 8.53
CA ALA A 24 2.80 -5.42 8.48
C ALA A 24 3.15 -6.11 7.15
N MET A 25 3.24 -5.35 6.05
CA MET A 25 3.69 -5.90 4.76
C MET A 25 5.17 -6.32 4.74
N CYS A 26 5.98 -5.84 5.68
CA CYS A 26 7.39 -6.22 5.81
C CYS A 26 7.59 -7.57 6.53
N GLY A 27 6.51 -8.27 6.92
CA GLY A 27 6.57 -9.55 7.63
C GLY A 27 6.80 -9.42 9.13
N ASP A 28 6.98 -10.56 9.80
CA ASP A 28 7.13 -10.65 11.27
C ASP A 28 8.44 -10.02 11.79
N HIS A 29 9.45 -9.96 10.93
CA HIS A 29 10.77 -9.40 11.22
C HIS A 29 11.07 -8.23 10.26
N PRO A 30 10.37 -7.10 10.39
CA PRO A 30 10.59 -5.97 9.51
C PRO A 30 12.02 -5.43 9.70
N PRO A 31 12.66 -4.91 8.63
CA PRO A 31 13.98 -4.30 8.74
C PRO A 31 14.03 -3.23 9.83
N GLU A 32 15.18 -3.12 10.49
CA GLU A 32 15.41 -2.08 11.50
C GLU A 32 15.13 -0.68 10.91
N GLY A 33 14.41 0.15 11.65
CA GLY A 33 14.00 1.48 11.20
C GLY A 33 12.70 1.51 10.36
N THR A 34 12.03 0.37 10.14
CA THR A 34 10.72 0.35 9.47
C THR A 34 9.70 1.22 10.23
N PRO A 35 9.09 2.24 9.60
CA PRO A 35 8.18 3.16 10.27
C PRO A 35 6.95 2.49 10.87
N ASP A 36 6.62 2.82 12.13
CA ASP A 36 5.33 2.50 12.72
C ASP A 36 4.27 3.52 12.27
N ASN A 37 3.61 3.22 11.15
CA ASN A 37 2.60 4.10 10.59
C ASN A 37 1.31 4.16 11.43
N ILE A 38 1.03 3.16 12.28
CA ILE A 38 -0.10 3.22 13.22
C ILE A 38 0.15 4.29 14.27
N LYS A 39 1.34 4.28 14.88
CA LYS A 39 1.77 5.32 15.82
C LYS A 39 1.80 6.68 15.14
N LYS A 40 2.40 6.77 13.94
CA LYS A 40 2.49 8.03 13.19
C LYS A 40 1.12 8.66 12.93
N VAL A 41 0.13 7.88 12.51
CA VAL A 41 -1.23 8.38 12.21
C VAL A 41 -1.95 8.89 13.47
N ARG A 42 -1.62 8.37 14.65
CA ARG A 42 -2.18 8.87 15.93
C ARG A 42 -1.60 10.23 16.31
N GLU A 43 -0.34 10.48 15.98
CA GLU A 43 0.38 11.73 16.28
C GLU A 43 0.11 12.86 15.27
N LEU A 44 -0.41 12.55 14.08
CA LEU A 44 -0.72 13.56 13.07
C LEU A 44 -1.87 14.49 13.50
N ALA A 45 -1.67 15.79 13.32
CA ALA A 45 -2.70 16.80 13.48
C ALA A 45 -3.86 16.59 12.48
N SER A 46 -5.08 16.97 12.89
CA SER A 46 -6.24 16.95 12.00
C SER A 46 -6.22 18.16 11.05
N PRO A 47 -6.72 18.02 9.80
CA PRO A 47 -7.24 16.79 9.19
C PRO A 47 -6.14 15.81 8.78
N ARG A 48 -6.35 14.52 9.04
CA ARG A 48 -5.41 13.45 8.70
C ARG A 48 -5.70 12.89 7.32
N LEU A 49 -4.64 12.64 6.54
CA LEU A 49 -4.70 11.98 5.25
C LEU A 49 -4.00 10.64 5.38
N ILE A 50 -4.73 9.55 5.14
CA ILE A 50 -4.27 8.18 5.39
C ILE A 50 -4.49 7.39 4.11
N LYS A 51 -3.49 6.60 3.71
CA LYS A 51 -3.60 5.66 2.59
C LYS A 51 -3.70 4.24 3.13
N SER A 52 -4.58 3.42 2.53
CA SER A 52 -4.64 1.99 2.78
C SER A 52 -5.14 1.23 1.55
N HIS A 53 -4.67 -0.01 1.39
CA HIS A 53 -5.11 -1.03 0.45
C HIS A 53 -5.95 -2.12 1.15
N LEU A 54 -6.20 -1.99 2.45
CA LEU A 54 -7.01 -2.95 3.20
C LEU A 54 -8.47 -3.00 2.70
N PRO A 55 -9.08 -4.21 2.68
CA PRO A 55 -10.52 -4.35 2.53
C PRO A 55 -11.25 -3.62 3.65
N LEU A 56 -12.50 -3.21 3.38
CA LEU A 56 -13.32 -2.45 4.33
C LEU A 56 -13.49 -3.15 5.69
N GLU A 57 -13.50 -4.48 5.69
CA GLU A 57 -13.65 -5.33 6.89
C GLU A 57 -12.44 -5.26 7.83
N LEU A 58 -11.24 -4.98 7.30
CA LEU A 58 -10.00 -4.87 8.08
C LEU A 58 -9.71 -3.44 8.54
N LEU A 59 -10.50 -2.45 8.10
CA LEU A 59 -10.35 -1.07 8.55
C LEU A 59 -10.91 -0.87 9.98
N PRO A 60 -10.49 0.18 10.69
CA PRO A 60 -10.99 0.45 12.03
C PRO A 60 -12.52 0.62 12.06
N LYS A 61 -13.20 -0.11 12.96
CA LYS A 61 -14.67 -0.02 13.16
C LYS A 61 -15.16 1.41 13.41
N GLN A 62 -14.28 2.30 13.88
CA GLN A 62 -14.56 3.72 14.08
C GLN A 62 -14.92 4.48 12.78
N ILE A 63 -14.63 3.93 11.59
CA ILE A 63 -15.07 4.54 10.32
C ILE A 63 -16.60 4.69 10.29
N TRP A 64 -17.33 3.71 10.83
CA TRP A 64 -18.80 3.71 10.83
C TRP A 64 -19.40 4.74 11.80
N THR A 65 -18.72 5.04 12.91
CA THR A 65 -19.20 5.97 13.93
C THR A 65 -18.71 7.40 13.71
N LYS A 66 -17.43 7.56 13.31
CA LYS A 66 -16.80 8.87 13.07
C LYS A 66 -17.05 9.40 11.66
N LYS A 67 -17.51 8.55 10.74
CA LYS A 67 -17.87 8.89 9.35
C LYS A 67 -16.84 9.81 8.65
N PRO A 68 -15.55 9.42 8.62
CA PRO A 68 -14.56 10.20 7.88
C PRO A 68 -14.89 10.18 6.38
N LYS A 69 -14.32 11.11 5.62
CA LYS A 69 -14.41 11.09 4.16
C LYS A 69 -13.53 9.95 3.63
N VAL A 70 -14.13 9.00 2.91
CA VAL A 70 -13.43 7.86 2.29
C VAL A 70 -13.45 8.04 0.78
N ILE A 71 -12.27 7.96 0.16
CA ILE A 71 -12.11 7.98 -1.29
C ILE A 71 -11.63 6.59 -1.70
N TYR A 72 -12.51 5.82 -2.36
CA TYR A 72 -12.16 4.53 -2.93
C TYR A 72 -11.71 4.70 -4.38
N VAL A 73 -10.56 4.13 -4.73
CA VAL A 73 -10.00 4.22 -6.08
C VAL A 73 -10.05 2.83 -6.69
N PHE A 74 -10.76 2.72 -7.80
CA PHE A 74 -10.86 1.50 -8.61
C PHE A 74 -10.23 1.74 -9.99
N ARG A 75 -9.70 0.67 -10.58
CA ARG A 75 -9.14 0.66 -11.93
C ARG A 75 -9.61 -0.61 -12.64
N ASN A 76 -9.72 -0.56 -13.97
CA ASN A 76 -9.94 -1.76 -14.77
C ASN A 76 -8.92 -2.85 -14.35
N PRO A 77 -9.38 -4.07 -14.00
CA PRO A 77 -8.50 -5.11 -13.48
C PRO A 77 -7.39 -5.51 -14.46
N LYS A 78 -7.62 -5.40 -15.78
CA LYS A 78 -6.59 -5.67 -16.80
C LYS A 78 -5.46 -4.65 -16.71
N ASP A 79 -5.79 -3.36 -16.58
CA ASP A 79 -4.79 -2.31 -16.45
C ASP A 79 -4.10 -2.34 -15.08
N ALA A 80 -4.83 -2.71 -14.03
CA ALA A 80 -4.28 -2.92 -12.70
C ALA A 80 -3.28 -4.08 -12.69
N ALA A 81 -3.56 -5.18 -13.37
CA ALA A 81 -2.66 -6.32 -13.51
C ALA A 81 -1.32 -5.91 -14.15
N VAL A 82 -1.36 -5.19 -15.28
CA VAL A 82 -0.15 -4.69 -15.96
C VAL A 82 0.65 -3.75 -15.05
N SER A 83 -0.04 -2.82 -14.37
CA SER A 83 0.62 -1.91 -13.42
C SER A 83 1.26 -2.66 -12.25
N TYR A 84 0.60 -3.71 -11.76
CA TYR A 84 1.09 -4.52 -10.66
C TYR A 84 2.27 -5.39 -11.06
N TYR A 85 2.29 -5.90 -12.30
CA TYR A 85 3.45 -6.59 -12.87
C TYR A 85 4.71 -5.72 -12.78
N HIS A 86 4.65 -4.49 -13.33
CA HIS A 86 5.79 -3.57 -13.28
C HIS A 86 6.15 -3.14 -11.85
N HIS A 87 5.15 -2.92 -10.99
CA HIS A 87 5.39 -2.64 -9.57
C HIS A 87 6.18 -3.78 -8.89
N THR A 88 5.77 -5.02 -9.13
CA THR A 88 6.43 -6.21 -8.58
C THR A 88 7.85 -6.38 -9.12
N LYS A 89 8.11 -6.07 -10.38
CA LYS A 89 9.49 -6.07 -10.91
C LYS A 89 10.41 -5.09 -10.15
N ILE A 90 9.89 -3.91 -9.82
CA ILE A 90 10.66 -2.85 -9.16
C ILE A 90 10.84 -3.14 -7.67
N TRP A 91 9.78 -3.55 -6.97
CA TRP A 91 9.76 -3.65 -5.51
C TRP A 91 10.03 -5.05 -4.97
N HIS A 92 9.75 -6.09 -5.77
CA HIS A 92 9.91 -7.49 -5.40
C HIS A 92 10.89 -8.25 -6.30
N ASN A 93 11.61 -7.55 -7.18
CA ASN A 93 12.61 -8.11 -8.09
C ASN A 93 12.08 -9.29 -8.94
N TYR A 94 10.81 -9.25 -9.33
CA TYR A 94 10.23 -10.32 -10.13
C TYR A 94 10.89 -10.42 -11.51
N VAL A 95 11.41 -11.61 -11.82
CA VAL A 95 12.11 -11.92 -13.10
C VAL A 95 11.35 -12.94 -13.96
N GLY A 96 10.18 -13.40 -13.52
CA GLY A 96 9.42 -14.43 -14.22
C GLY A 96 8.67 -13.93 -15.47
N PRO A 97 8.14 -14.87 -16.28
CA PRO A 97 7.29 -14.58 -17.43
C PRO A 97 6.02 -13.81 -17.07
N LEU A 98 5.53 -12.99 -18.00
CA LEU A 98 4.31 -12.20 -17.81
C LEU A 98 3.08 -13.10 -17.62
N GLU A 99 3.04 -14.22 -18.33
CA GLU A 99 1.95 -15.19 -18.33
C GLU A 99 1.75 -15.80 -16.94
N LEU A 100 2.85 -16.21 -16.30
CA LEU A 100 2.81 -16.77 -14.94
C LEU A 100 2.36 -15.73 -13.91
N PHE A 101 2.79 -14.47 -14.08
CA PHE A 101 2.32 -13.38 -13.23
C PHE A 101 0.80 -13.18 -13.36
N PHE A 102 0.28 -13.14 -14.59
CA PHE A 102 -1.15 -12.95 -14.82
C PHE A 102 -2.00 -14.13 -14.39
N GLU A 103 -1.52 -15.36 -14.57
CA GLU A 103 -2.21 -16.54 -14.05
C GLU A 103 -2.35 -16.46 -12.52
N GLY A 104 -1.27 -16.11 -11.81
CA GLY A 104 -1.32 -15.89 -10.36
C GLY A 104 -2.31 -14.78 -9.97
N TYR A 105 -2.24 -13.64 -10.67
CA TYR A 105 -3.14 -12.52 -10.45
C TYR A 105 -4.63 -12.89 -10.60
N ILE A 106 -4.99 -13.65 -11.63
CA ILE A 106 -6.36 -14.09 -11.89
C ILE A 106 -6.84 -15.08 -10.82
N GLN A 107 -5.95 -15.94 -10.33
CA GLN A 107 -6.25 -16.88 -9.24
C GLN A 107 -6.35 -16.20 -7.86
N GLY A 108 -6.16 -14.88 -7.78
CA GLY A 108 -6.10 -14.14 -6.52
C GLY A 108 -4.84 -14.46 -5.70
N LYS A 109 -3.84 -15.09 -6.31
CA LYS A 109 -2.54 -15.31 -5.71
C LYS A 109 -1.71 -14.04 -5.92
N GLY A 110 -0.96 -13.66 -4.90
CA GLY A 110 0.04 -12.61 -5.05
C GLY A 110 1.06 -12.97 -6.13
N PRO A 111 1.94 -12.04 -6.53
CA PRO A 111 3.05 -12.35 -7.40
C PRO A 111 3.76 -13.59 -6.87
N PRO A 112 4.05 -14.60 -7.70
CA PRO A 112 4.83 -15.74 -7.25
C PRO A 112 6.16 -15.17 -6.76
N LEU A 113 6.38 -15.26 -5.45
CA LEU A 113 7.65 -14.97 -4.80
C LEU A 113 8.63 -16.06 -5.22
N CYS A 114 9.00 -16.06 -6.50
CA CYS A 114 10.13 -16.83 -6.98
C CYS A 114 11.34 -16.24 -6.24
N CYS A 115 11.96 -17.06 -5.37
CA CYS A 115 13.10 -16.78 -4.48
C CYS A 115 12.81 -16.67 -2.95
N GLN A 116 11.79 -17.32 -2.38
CA GLN A 116 11.79 -17.56 -0.91
C GLN A 116 11.51 -18.99 -0.44
N THR A 117 11.34 -19.97 -1.33
CA THR A 117 11.41 -21.39 -0.93
C THR A 117 11.99 -22.22 -2.07
N ASP A 118 13.14 -22.84 -1.77
CA ASP A 118 13.75 -24.02 -2.38
C ASP A 118 14.07 -24.00 -3.90
N CYS A 119 15.28 -23.51 -4.22
CA CYS A 119 16.24 -24.26 -5.03
C CYS A 119 17.17 -25.02 -4.08
#